data_AF-A0AAW9F7Y2-F1
#
_entry.id   AF-A0AAW9F7Y2-F1
#
_cell.length_a   1.000
_cell.length_b   1.000
_cell.length_c   1.000
_cell.angle_alpha   90.00
_cell.angle_beta   90.00
_cell.angle_gamma   90.00
#
_symmetry.space_group_name_H-M   'P 1'
#
loop_
_entity.id
_entity.type
_entity.pdbx_description
1 polymer ?
#
loop_
_entity_poly.entity_id
_entity_poly.type
_entity_poly.pdbx_seq_one_letter_code
_entity_poly.pdbx_strand_id
1 'polypeptide(L)'
;PSRKRPLKAQTIDELVKIKLENNTLQSEDTITDVGFGFSQVLPILIQGALLNPNELLIIEQPELHLHPNAQFLFAQVLCSMANSGVKLLIETHSEHLLRGIQLEISKEGANNRGNSSRLTQSFHFFSLSRFFLP
;
A
#
# COMPACT_ATOMS: atom_id res chain seq x y z
N PRO A 1 19.11 10.13 -11.69
CA PRO A 1 18.27 9.79 -12.86
C PRO A 1 17.44 8.52 -12.61
N SER A 2 16.26 8.68 -12.01
CA SER A 2 15.35 7.60 -11.63
C SER A 2 14.60 7.05 -12.85
N ARG A 3 15.08 5.92 -13.39
CA ARG A 3 14.39 5.17 -14.45
C ARG A 3 13.08 4.58 -13.89
N LYS A 4 11.95 5.07 -14.40
CA LYS A 4 10.62 4.45 -14.19
C LYS A 4 10.65 3.02 -14.75
N ARG A 5 10.21 2.04 -13.95
CA ARG A 5 10.19 0.61 -14.28
C ARG A 5 8.85 0.26 -14.96
N PRO A 6 8.81 -0.38 -16.14
CA PRO A 6 7.55 -0.69 -16.81
C PRO A 6 6.95 -2.02 -16.33
N LEU A 7 5.70 -1.98 -15.87
CA LEU A 7 4.84 -3.16 -15.74
C LEU A 7 4.34 -3.55 -17.14
N LYS A 8 4.47 -4.81 -17.55
CA LYS A 8 3.88 -5.31 -18.80
C LYS A 8 2.59 -6.06 -18.48
N ALA A 9 1.45 -5.47 -18.82
CA ALA A 9 0.16 -6.13 -18.81
C ALA A 9 -0.19 -6.59 -20.23
N GLN A 10 -0.59 -7.85 -20.39
CA GLN A 10 -1.22 -8.34 -21.62
C GLN A 10 -2.68 -8.66 -21.31
N THR A 11 -3.58 -8.00 -22.02
CA THR A 11 -5.02 -8.25 -21.95
C THR A 11 -5.36 -9.41 -22.87
N ILE A 12 -5.96 -10.47 -22.33
CA ILE A 12 -6.58 -11.54 -23.10
C ILE A 12 -8.01 -11.62 -22.57
N ASP A 13 -8.94 -11.02 -23.31
CA ASP A 13 -10.41 -11.00 -23.11
C ASP A 13 -10.93 -11.32 -21.69
N GLU A 14 -10.78 -10.37 -20.76
CA GLU A 14 -11.24 -10.41 -19.34
C GLU A 14 -10.27 -10.97 -18.28
N LEU A 15 -9.10 -11.50 -18.67
CA LEU A 15 -8.08 -11.96 -17.72
C LEU A 15 -6.79 -11.12 -17.80
N VAL A 16 -6.46 -10.43 -16.70
CA VAL A 16 -5.17 -9.73 -16.55
C VAL A 16 -4.14 -10.70 -15.96
N LYS A 17 -3.21 -11.19 -16.79
CA LYS A 17 -2.08 -11.99 -16.32
C LYS A 17 -0.95 -11.08 -15.86
N ILE A 18 -0.65 -11.10 -14.56
CA ILE A 18 0.49 -10.37 -13.98
C ILE A 18 1.69 -11.31 -13.90
N LYS A 19 2.81 -10.93 -14.53
CA LYS A 19 4.10 -11.63 -14.40
C LYS A 19 5.04 -10.80 -13.54
N LEU A 20 5.60 -11.40 -12.51
CA LEU A 20 6.69 -10.82 -11.71
C LEU A 20 8.02 -11.26 -12.31
N GLU A 21 8.95 -10.34 -12.47
CA GLU A 21 10.33 -10.63 -12.89
C GLU A 21 11.29 -10.15 -11.81
N ASN A 22 11.90 -11.11 -11.10
CA ASN A 22 12.96 -10.84 -10.12
C ASN A 22 14.30 -10.76 -10.86
N ASN A 23 15.02 -9.64 -10.75
CA ASN A 23 16.28 -9.42 -11.49
C ASN A 23 17.56 -9.70 -10.65
N THR A 24 17.40 -10.31 -9.47
CA THR A 24 18.51 -10.62 -8.54
C THR A 24 18.81 -12.12 -8.44
N LEU A 25 17.89 -12.97 -8.90
CA LEU A 25 18.06 -14.42 -8.94
C LEU A 25 17.61 -14.89 -10.33
N GLN A 26 18.43 -15.67 -11.03
CA GLN A 26 18.07 -16.33 -12.29
C GLN A 26 17.06 -17.47 -12.05
N SER A 27 16.04 -17.26 -11.22
CA SER A 27 14.99 -18.23 -10.94
C SER A 27 13.63 -17.61 -11.26
N GLU A 28 12.83 -18.31 -12.06
CA GLU A 28 11.42 -17.99 -12.31
C GLU A 28 10.62 -18.33 -11.04
N ASP A 29 10.73 -17.50 -10.02
CA ASP A 29 9.93 -17.68 -8.80
C ASP A 29 8.47 -17.41 -9.16
N THR A 30 7.64 -18.45 -9.07
CA THR A 30 6.20 -18.33 -9.33
C THR A 30 5.59 -17.47 -8.22
N ILE A 31 4.47 -16.80 -8.47
CA ILE A 31 3.72 -15.98 -7.47
C ILE A 31 3.45 -16.76 -6.15
N THR A 32 3.56 -18.09 -6.17
CA THR A 32 3.50 -18.99 -5.02
C THR A 32 4.73 -18.93 -4.09
N ASP A 33 5.92 -18.56 -4.58
CA ASP A 33 7.17 -18.57 -3.82
C ASP A 33 7.43 -17.26 -3.04
N VAL A 34 6.73 -16.18 -3.39
CA VAL A 34 6.76 -14.89 -2.66
C VAL A 34 5.86 -14.86 -1.41
N GLY A 35 5.17 -15.97 -1.11
CA GLY A 35 4.39 -16.16 0.12
C GLY A 35 2.96 -15.61 0.07
N PHE A 36 2.08 -16.22 0.87
CA PHE A 36 0.64 -15.94 0.93
C PHE A 36 0.27 -14.45 1.08
N GLY A 37 1.07 -13.68 1.81
CA GLY A 37 0.84 -12.24 2.02
C GLY A 37 0.94 -11.40 0.74
N PHE A 38 1.75 -11.79 -0.24
CA PHE A 38 1.84 -11.06 -1.52
C PHE A 38 0.54 -11.15 -2.33
N SER A 39 -0.11 -12.32 -2.30
CA SER A 39 -1.39 -12.55 -2.99
C SER A 39 -2.54 -11.75 -2.38
N GLN A 40 -2.45 -11.36 -1.11
CA GLN A 40 -3.46 -10.53 -0.44
C GLN A 40 -3.26 -9.03 -0.72
N VAL A 41 -2.00 -8.60 -0.82
CA VAL A 41 -1.66 -7.19 -1.09
C VAL A 41 -1.85 -6.81 -2.55
N LEU A 42 -1.53 -7.71 -3.48
CA LEU A 42 -1.57 -7.41 -4.91
C LEU A 42 -2.94 -6.88 -5.41
N PRO A 43 -4.10 -7.45 -5.04
CA PRO A 43 -5.40 -6.89 -5.40
C PRO A 43 -5.62 -5.46 -4.89
N ILE A 44 -5.11 -5.15 -3.70
CA ILE A 44 -5.21 -3.81 -3.11
C ILE A 44 -4.35 -2.82 -3.91
N LEU A 45 -3.14 -3.23 -4.31
CA LEU A 45 -2.24 -2.43 -5.15
C LEU A 45 -2.87 -2.10 -6.51
N ILE A 46 -3.47 -3.10 -7.15
CA ILE A 46 -4.14 -2.94 -8.44
C ILE A 46 -5.32 -1.99 -8.29
N GLN A 47 -6.19 -2.20 -7.29
CA GLN A 47 -7.33 -1.33 -7.04
C GLN A 47 -6.88 0.11 -6.82
N GLY A 48 -5.94 0.35 -5.90
CA GLY A 48 -5.45 1.70 -5.65
C GLY A 48 -4.79 2.36 -6.86
N ALA A 49 -4.19 1.59 -7.77
CA ALA A 49 -3.62 2.11 -9.02
C ALA A 49 -4.68 2.46 -10.08
N LEU A 50 -5.88 1.88 -10.00
CA LEU A 50 -6.99 2.13 -10.93
C LEU A 50 -7.93 3.25 -10.45
N LEU A 51 -7.87 3.63 -9.18
CA LEU A 51 -8.73 4.66 -8.60
C LEU A 51 -8.35 6.07 -9.07
N ASN A 52 -9.37 6.89 -9.29
CA ASN A 52 -9.25 8.31 -9.54
C ASN A 52 -9.13 9.11 -8.22
N PRO A 53 -8.58 10.33 -8.26
CA PRO A 53 -8.62 11.22 -7.11
C PRO A 53 -10.05 11.40 -6.56
N ASN A 54 -10.18 11.52 -5.24
CA ASN A 54 -11.43 11.59 -4.46
C ASN A 54 -12.25 10.30 -4.32
N GLU A 55 -11.88 9.21 -4.99
CA GLU A 55 -12.49 7.90 -4.76
C GLU A 55 -12.01 7.28 -3.43
N LEU A 56 -12.83 6.40 -2.85
CA LEU A 56 -12.59 5.78 -1.56
C LEU A 56 -12.18 4.32 -1.73
N LEU A 57 -11.06 3.95 -1.12
CA LEU A 57 -10.62 2.57 -0.95
C LEU A 57 -10.73 2.19 0.53
N ILE A 58 -11.54 1.16 0.82
CA ILE A 58 -11.68 0.59 2.16
C ILE A 58 -10.90 -0.72 2.20
N ILE A 59 -10.07 -0.89 3.22
CA ILE A 59 -9.15 -2.01 3.33
C ILE A 59 -9.20 -2.56 4.75
N GLU A 60 -9.53 -3.83 4.87
CA GLU A 60 -9.60 -4.54 6.16
C GLU A 60 -8.34 -5.37 6.36
N GLN A 61 -7.67 -5.18 7.50
CA GLN A 61 -6.50 -5.94 7.98
C GLN A 61 -5.48 -6.28 6.87
N PRO A 62 -4.99 -5.30 6.09
CA PRO A 62 -4.11 -5.58 4.96
C PRO A 62 -2.74 -6.13 5.36
N GLU A 63 -2.38 -6.04 6.63
CA GLU A 63 -1.13 -6.58 7.19
C GLU A 63 -1.13 -8.10 7.36
N LEU A 64 -2.29 -8.76 7.24
CA LEU A 64 -2.42 -10.15 7.63
C LEU A 64 -1.46 -11.01 6.79
N HIS A 65 -0.68 -11.86 7.45
CA HIS A 65 0.34 -12.71 6.83
C HIS A 65 1.51 -11.98 6.12
N LEU A 66 1.63 -10.66 6.25
CA LEU A 66 2.82 -9.93 5.79
C LEU A 66 3.91 -9.96 6.85
N HIS A 67 5.15 -10.17 6.40
CA HIS A 67 6.32 -9.93 7.23
C HIS A 67 6.39 -8.45 7.65
N PRO A 68 6.83 -8.11 8.89
CA PRO A 68 6.94 -6.72 9.36
C PRO A 68 7.58 -5.74 8.37
N ASN A 69 8.68 -6.13 7.74
CA ASN A 69 9.36 -5.29 6.72
C ASN A 69 8.46 -4.99 5.52
N ALA A 70 7.64 -5.94 5.08
CA ALA A 70 6.69 -5.74 3.99
C ALA A 70 5.55 -4.79 4.40
N GLN A 71 5.13 -4.82 5.67
CA GLN A 71 4.13 -3.88 6.19
C GLN A 71 4.65 -2.43 6.17
N PHE A 72 5.94 -2.19 6.48
CA PHE A 72 6.55 -0.87 6.32
C PHE A 72 6.59 -0.39 4.86
N LEU A 73 6.90 -1.28 3.92
CA LEU A 73 6.86 -0.95 2.49
C LEU A 73 5.43 -0.68 2.03
N PHE A 74 4.47 -1.45 2.53
CA PHE A 74 3.06 -1.28 2.21
C PHE A 74 2.53 0.06 2.73
N ALA A 75 2.93 0.50 3.93
CA ALA A 75 2.63 1.84 4.44
C ALA A 75 3.08 2.96 3.47
N GLN A 76 4.27 2.84 2.87
CA GLN A 76 4.75 3.82 1.87
C GLN A 76 3.83 3.89 0.65
N VAL A 77 3.35 2.73 0.20
CA VAL A 77 2.43 2.67 -0.94
C VAL A 77 1.09 3.31 -0.59
N LEU A 78 0.53 3.00 0.58
CA LEU A 78 -0.71 3.62 1.05
C LEU A 78 -0.58 5.14 1.15
N CYS A 79 0.51 5.65 1.73
CA CYS A 79 0.78 7.09 1.77
C CYS A 79 0.91 7.70 0.36
N SER A 80 1.50 6.98 -0.60
CA SER A 80 1.57 7.44 -1.99
C SER A 80 0.19 7.50 -2.66
N MET A 81 -0.71 6.53 -2.41
CA MET A 81 -2.08 6.53 -2.92
C MET A 81 -2.90 7.68 -2.31
N ALA A 82 -2.73 7.89 -1.00
CA ALA A 82 -3.30 9.03 -0.30
C ALA A 82 -2.85 10.34 -0.97
N ASN A 83 -1.54 10.51 -1.17
CA ASN A 83 -0.97 11.70 -1.82
C ASN A 83 -1.39 11.89 -3.30
N SER A 84 -1.86 10.86 -4.00
CA SER A 84 -2.47 11.01 -5.33
C SER A 84 -3.94 11.44 -5.28
N GLY A 85 -4.49 11.70 -4.10
CA GLY A 85 -5.85 12.17 -3.88
C GLY A 85 -6.87 11.06 -3.59
N VAL A 86 -6.45 9.80 -3.52
CA VAL A 86 -7.33 8.68 -3.13
C VAL A 86 -7.62 8.79 -1.64
N LYS A 87 -8.88 8.56 -1.23
CA LYS A 87 -9.27 8.48 0.17
C LYS A 87 -9.09 7.04 0.64
N LEU A 88 -8.39 6.85 1.76
CA LEU A 88 -8.15 5.52 2.32
C LEU A 88 -8.86 5.39 3.67
N LEU A 89 -9.60 4.31 3.85
CA LEU A 89 -10.09 3.85 5.14
C LEU A 89 -9.48 2.48 5.41
N ILE A 90 -8.66 2.37 6.45
CA ILE A 90 -7.88 1.16 6.72
C ILE A 90 -8.16 0.70 8.14
N GLU A 91 -8.64 -0.53 8.30
CA GLU A 91 -8.60 -1.24 9.57
C GLU A 91 -7.25 -1.94 9.71
N THR A 92 -6.56 -1.73 10.83
CA THR A 92 -5.29 -2.41 11.10
C THR A 92 -5.08 -2.57 12.60
N HIS A 93 -4.51 -3.71 12.98
CA HIS A 93 -3.94 -3.98 14.29
C HIS A 93 -2.41 -3.99 14.26
N SER A 94 -1.79 -3.70 13.11
CA SER A 94 -0.36 -3.69 12.97
C SER A 94 0.28 -2.40 13.49
N GLU A 95 1.11 -2.56 14.53
CA GLU A 95 2.01 -1.51 14.99
C GLU A 95 3.06 -1.13 13.92
N HIS A 96 3.48 -2.09 13.10
CA HIS A 96 4.46 -1.83 12.03
C HIS A 96 3.86 -0.99 10.91
N LEU A 97 2.63 -1.27 10.50
CA LEU A 97 1.91 -0.49 9.49
C LEU A 97 1.65 0.92 10.01
N LEU A 98 1.15 1.05 11.24
CA LEU A 98 0.92 2.34 11.88
C LEU A 98 2.21 3.17 11.97
N ARG A 99 3.30 2.56 12.45
CA ARG A 99 4.62 3.24 12.53
C ARG A 99 5.14 3.62 11.15
N GLY A 100 4.94 2.77 10.14
CA GLY A 100 5.29 3.07 8.76
C GLY A 100 4.59 4.34 8.25
N ILE A 101 3.28 4.45 8.47
CA ILE A 101 2.50 5.63 8.09
C ILE A 101 3.01 6.88 8.81
N GLN A 102 3.23 6.78 10.13
CA GLN A 102 3.76 7.90 10.94
C GLN A 102 5.13 8.38 10.44
N LEU A 103 6.01 7.46 10.04
CA LEU A 103 7.32 7.79 9.48
C LEU A 103 7.19 8.53 8.14
N GLU A 104 6.29 8.11 7.25
CA GLU A 104 6.06 8.80 5.97
C GLU A 104 5.52 10.22 6.18
N ILE A 105 4.55 10.39 7.08
CA ILE A 105 4.04 11.72 7.45
C ILE A 105 5.17 12.60 8.01
N SER A 106 6.03 12.05 8.87
CA SER A 106 7.17 12.78 9.42
C SER A 106 8.18 13.20 8.35
N LYS A 107 8.44 12.35 7.34
CA LYS A 107 9.34 12.67 6.23
C LYS A 107 8.80 13.81 5.39
N GLU A 108 7.50 13.80 5.10
CA GLU A 108 6.85 14.86 4.34
C GLU A 108 6.86 16.20 5.10
N GLY A 109 6.56 16.18 6.40
CA GLY A 109 6.66 17.36 7.26
C GLY A 109 8.09 17.91 7.38
N ALA A 110 9.11 17.06 7.34
CA ALA A 110 10.51 17.48 7.31
C ALA A 110 10.89 18.12 5.96
N ASN A 111 10.36 17.60 4.85
CA ASN A 111 10.65 18.09 3.50
C ASN A 111 9.94 19.43 3.20
N ASN A 112 8.79 19.69 3.83
CA ASN A 112 7.95 20.87 3.60
C ASN A 112 8.29 22.10 4.47
N ARG A 113 9.45 22.13 5.14
CA ARG A 113 9.92 23.34 5.86
C ARG A 113 10.22 24.55 4.94
N GLY A 114 10.00 24.43 3.62
CA GLY A 114 10.16 25.53 2.66
C GLY A 114 9.06 25.65 1.59
N ASN A 115 8.06 24.77 1.53
CA ASN A 115 7.00 24.88 0.51
C ASN A 115 5.67 24.28 1.02
N SER A 116 4.59 25.05 0.94
CA SER A 116 3.27 24.73 1.50
C SER A 116 2.47 23.73 0.64
N SER A 117 2.98 22.51 0.41
CA SER A 117 2.08 21.39 0.12
C SER A 117 1.65 20.78 1.45
N ARG A 118 0.59 21.34 2.04
CA ARG A 118 -0.13 20.68 3.14
C ARG A 118 -0.56 19.32 2.62
N LEU A 119 -0.31 18.25 3.38
CA LEU A 119 -1.15 17.05 3.30
C LEU A 119 -2.59 17.55 3.38
N THR A 120 -3.31 17.53 2.26
CA THR A 120 -4.72 17.94 2.19
C THR A 120 -5.64 16.89 2.81
N GLN A 121 -5.05 15.84 3.39
CA GLN A 121 -5.75 14.67 3.87
C GLN A 121 -5.58 14.50 5.37
N SER A 122 -6.71 14.34 6.03
CA SER A 122 -6.82 14.10 7.46
C SER A 122 -6.68 12.61 7.72
N PHE A 123 -5.67 12.22 8.51
CA PHE A 123 -5.53 10.84 8.99
C PHE A 123 -6.34 10.69 10.27
N HIS A 124 -7.32 9.79 10.26
CA HIS A 124 -8.12 9.46 11.42
C HIS A 124 -7.80 8.03 11.85
N PHE A 125 -7.28 7.89 13.07
CA PHE A 125 -7.02 6.58 13.66
C PHE A 125 -8.16 6.25 14.62
N PHE A 126 -8.81 5.11 14.37
CA PHE A 126 -9.85 4.59 15.24
C PHE A 126 -9.32 3.31 15.90
N SER A 127 -9.46 3.21 17.21
CA SER A 127 -9.22 1.96 17.94
C SER A 127 -10.56 1.40 18.39
N LEU A 128 -10.89 0.19 17.95
CA LEU A 128 -12.13 -0.52 18.29
C LEU A 128 -12.06 -1.25 19.65
N SER A 129 -11.17 -0.85 20.56
CA SER A 129 -11.00 -1.57 21.82
C SER A 129 -12.25 -1.44 22.73
N ARG A 130 -12.92 -2.59 22.94
CA ARG A 130 -14.08 -2.88 23.82
C ARG A 130 -15.47 -2.36 23.40
N PHE A 131 -15.96 -2.78 22.24
CA PHE A 131 -17.43 -2.80 21.98
C PHE A 131 -18.10 -4.16 22.23
N PHE A 132 -17.33 -5.23 22.42
CA PHE A 132 -17.83 -6.57 22.72
C PHE A 132 -17.08 -7.17 23.91
N LEU A 133 -17.54 -6.84 25.11
CA LEU A 133 -17.46 -7.76 26.25
C LEU A 133 -18.85 -7.75 26.91
N PRO A 134 -19.55 -8.90 26.98
CA PRO A 134 -20.72 -9.03 27.86
C PRO A 134 -20.32 -8.92 29.34
#